data_AF-A0A9X9LVW2-F1
#
_entry.id   AF-A0A9X9LVW2-F1
#
_cell.length_a   1.000
_cell.length_b   1.000
_cell.length_c   1.000
_cell.angle_alpha   90.00
_cell.angle_beta   90.00
_cell.angle_gamma   90.00
#
_symmetry.space_group_name_H-M   'P 1'
#
loop_
_entity.id
_entity.type
_entity.pdbx_description
1 polymer ?
#
loop_
_entity_poly.entity_id
_entity_poly.type
_entity_poly.pdbx_seq_one_letter_code
_entity_poly.pdbx_strand_id
1 'polypeptide(L)'
;MDRVAALRSARLRWALLGPRVALPGLCPYGARAKAAIPTAVPVTAETPGNGPGDQRLRTLEELPGPGPLRFLFQLLVQGYVLRLHKLQVLNKAEYGPMWVTRVGPQTHVNLASAPLLERVMRQEGKYPVRNDMELWKEHRDQQGLAYGPFTTEGHHWYQLRHALNQRMLKPSEAALYAGVVNEVIDDFMTHLNRLLAESASGDQVSDMAHHFYYFALEAICYILFEKRIGCLERPIPQDTVAFVRSVGLMFRNSVYVTFLPKWTRSLLPFWKRYLDGWNTIFSFGKKLIDEKLKEVETQLQTRGPDEVHISGYLHFLLTKGQLSTHDAMGSLPELLLAGVDTVREGGQRGDQGLPAPILNQFPITLT
;
A
#
# COMPACT_ATOMS: atom_id res chain seq x y z
N MET A 1 3.77 63.82 30.39
CA MET A 1 3.10 62.50 30.33
C MET A 1 3.79 61.69 29.25
N ASP A 2 5.07 61.34 29.43
CA ASP A 2 5.58 60.15 30.16
C ASP A 2 5.18 58.82 29.51
N ARG A 3 6.06 57.84 29.29
CA ARG A 3 7.52 57.78 29.14
C ARG A 3 7.77 56.39 28.55
N VAL A 4 8.58 56.33 27.49
CA VAL A 4 9.16 55.12 26.92
C VAL A 4 10.24 54.57 27.87
N ALA A 5 10.21 53.28 28.19
CA ALA A 5 11.34 52.40 28.59
C ALA A 5 10.78 51.06 29.11
N ALA A 6 10.96 49.93 28.42
CA ALA A 6 12.15 49.06 28.43
C ALA A 6 12.15 48.00 29.55
N LEU A 7 12.14 46.73 29.15
CA LEU A 7 12.86 45.57 29.73
C LEU A 7 12.53 44.38 28.79
N ARG A 8 13.45 43.94 27.90
CA ARG A 8 14.54 42.97 28.15
C ARG A 8 13.99 41.68 28.78
N SER A 9 14.32 40.45 28.42
CA SER A 9 15.24 39.83 27.45
C SER A 9 15.26 38.35 27.85
N ALA A 10 15.07 37.38 26.94
CA ALA A 10 15.60 36.02 27.09
C ALA A 10 15.42 35.22 25.79
N ARG A 11 16.35 35.42 24.85
CA ARG A 11 16.63 34.48 23.77
C ARG A 11 17.50 33.37 24.37
N LEU A 12 16.99 32.14 24.47
CA LEU A 12 17.81 30.97 24.72
C LEU A 12 18.32 30.43 23.38
N ARG A 13 19.55 30.84 23.06
CA ARG A 13 20.43 30.17 22.11
C ARG A 13 20.94 28.91 22.78
N TRP A 14 20.84 27.77 22.11
CA TRP A 14 21.75 26.64 22.36
C TRP A 14 22.56 26.43 21.09
N ALA A 15 23.82 26.86 21.15
CA ALA A 15 24.85 26.57 20.18
C ALA A 15 25.64 25.36 20.66
N LEU A 16 25.77 24.38 19.76
CA LEU A 16 26.97 23.60 19.44
C LEU A 16 27.82 23.06 20.61
N LEU A 17 27.78 21.74 20.77
CA LEU A 17 28.93 20.93 21.14
C LEU A 17 28.83 19.59 20.38
N GLY A 18 29.53 19.49 19.26
CA GLY A 18 29.87 18.21 18.65
C GLY A 18 31.24 17.74 19.15
N PRO A 19 31.55 16.44 19.02
CA PRO A 19 32.90 16.00 18.76
C PRO A 19 33.00 15.50 17.32
N ARG A 20 33.99 16.05 16.64
CA ARG A 20 34.56 15.54 15.38
C ARG A 20 35.11 14.13 15.62
N VAL A 21 34.73 13.18 14.77
CA VAL A 21 35.54 11.98 14.53
C VAL A 21 35.72 11.82 13.03
N ALA A 22 36.99 11.63 12.66
CA ALA A 22 37.52 11.69 11.31
C ALA A 22 37.11 10.49 10.45
N LEU A 23 36.86 10.78 9.17
CA LEU A 23 36.96 9.80 8.08
C LEU A 23 38.39 9.29 7.94
N PRO A 24 38.55 8.03 7.49
CA PRO A 24 39.51 7.78 6.44
C PRO A 24 38.94 6.96 5.28
N GLY A 25 39.26 7.41 4.06
CA GLY A 25 39.85 6.54 3.03
C GLY A 25 38.91 5.72 2.15
N LEU A 26 38.74 6.19 0.92
CA LEU A 26 38.37 5.39 -0.26
C LEU A 26 39.42 4.30 -0.55
N CYS A 27 38.95 3.08 -0.86
CA CYS A 27 39.43 2.13 -1.91
C CYS A 27 38.87 0.70 -1.66
N PRO A 28 38.86 -0.22 -2.65
CA PRO A 28 38.00 -0.24 -3.83
C PRO A 28 37.15 -1.55 -3.91
N TYR A 29 36.37 -1.63 -5.00
CA TYR A 29 35.54 -2.76 -5.45
C TYR A 29 36.17 -4.16 -5.29
N GLY A 30 35.37 -5.12 -4.81
CA GLY A 30 35.52 -6.54 -5.15
C GLY A 30 35.95 -7.47 -4.02
N ALA A 31 35.06 -7.76 -3.06
CA ALA A 31 35.12 -9.01 -2.30
C ALA A 31 33.73 -9.39 -1.77
N ARG A 32 33.13 -10.41 -2.40
CA ARG A 32 31.87 -11.03 -2.02
C ARG A 32 32.09 -11.87 -0.76
N ALA A 33 31.97 -11.26 0.42
CA ALA A 33 31.92 -11.99 1.68
C ALA A 33 30.50 -12.54 1.90
N LYS A 34 30.35 -13.87 1.87
CA LYS A 34 29.13 -14.54 2.34
C LYS A 34 28.95 -14.21 3.82
N ALA A 35 27.92 -13.44 4.15
CA ALA A 35 27.51 -13.25 5.53
C ALA A 35 27.05 -14.60 6.09
N ALA A 36 27.88 -15.21 6.93
CA ALA A 36 27.50 -16.36 7.73
C ALA A 36 26.42 -15.93 8.73
N ILE A 37 25.30 -16.63 8.72
CA ILE A 37 24.25 -16.52 9.74
C ILE A 37 24.92 -16.88 11.09
N PRO A 38 24.89 -16.03 12.12
CA PRO A 38 25.42 -16.40 13.42
C PRO A 38 24.61 -17.58 13.96
N THR A 39 25.31 -18.66 14.28
CA THR A 39 24.79 -19.81 15.00
C THR A 39 24.06 -19.32 16.26
N ALA A 40 22.82 -19.79 16.43
CA ALA A 40 21.94 -19.41 17.52
C ALA A 40 22.67 -19.44 18.87
N VAL A 41 22.69 -18.30 19.57
CA VAL A 41 23.05 -18.24 20.98
C VAL A 41 21.98 -19.01 21.76
N PRO A 42 22.32 -20.02 22.59
CA PRO A 42 21.34 -20.62 23.47
C PRO A 42 20.96 -19.57 24.52
N VAL A 43 19.75 -19.05 24.44
CA VAL A 43 19.17 -18.24 25.51
C VAL A 43 18.81 -19.19 26.64
N THR A 44 19.66 -19.22 27.67
CA THR A 44 19.30 -19.71 29.00
C THR A 44 18.12 -18.90 29.49
N ALA A 45 16.94 -19.52 29.48
CA ALA A 45 15.76 -19.01 30.15
C ALA A 45 15.98 -19.14 31.67
N GLU A 46 16.46 -18.08 32.32
CA GLU A 46 16.31 -17.97 33.76
C GLU A 46 14.84 -17.64 34.07
N THR A 47 14.08 -18.69 34.38
CA THR A 47 12.82 -18.58 35.12
C THR A 47 13.10 -19.16 36.49
N PRO A 48 12.86 -18.45 37.61
CA PRO A 48 12.87 -19.08 38.90
C PRO A 48 11.62 -19.97 39.03
N GLY A 49 11.85 -21.27 39.15
CA GLY A 49 11.00 -22.26 39.81
C GLY A 49 9.50 -22.24 39.53
N ASN A 50 9.04 -23.21 38.73
CA ASN A 50 7.90 -24.05 39.09
C ASN A 50 7.96 -25.36 38.29
N GLY A 51 7.66 -26.48 38.96
CA GLY A 51 7.86 -27.85 38.47
C GLY A 51 7.04 -28.24 37.23
N PRO A 52 7.11 -29.52 36.80
CA PRO A 52 6.46 -30.00 35.58
C PRO A 52 4.95 -30.13 35.81
N GLY A 53 4.27 -28.99 35.78
CA GLY A 53 2.82 -28.88 35.73
C GLY A 53 2.39 -28.68 34.28
N ASP A 54 1.50 -29.55 33.83
CA ASP A 54 0.73 -29.47 32.59
C ASP A 54 0.38 -28.01 32.25
N GLN A 55 1.12 -27.39 31.30
CA GLN A 55 0.88 -26.00 30.92
C GLN A 55 -0.41 -25.95 30.11
N ARG A 56 -1.52 -25.76 30.82
CA ARG A 56 -2.81 -25.44 30.23
C ARG A 56 -2.60 -24.30 29.23
N LEU A 57 -2.80 -24.60 27.95
CA LEU A 57 -2.77 -23.59 26.90
C LEU A 57 -3.83 -22.54 27.24
N ARG A 58 -3.39 -21.28 27.38
CA ARG A 58 -4.29 -20.15 27.64
C ARG A 58 -5.26 -20.02 26.48
N THR A 59 -6.55 -19.89 26.78
CA THR A 59 -7.59 -19.74 25.75
C THR A 59 -7.61 -18.30 25.22
N LEU A 60 -8.26 -18.10 24.07
CA LEU A 60 -8.45 -16.77 23.45
C LEU A 60 -9.11 -15.76 24.40
N GLU A 61 -9.93 -16.24 25.34
CA GLU A 61 -10.64 -15.45 26.35
C GLU A 61 -9.72 -14.89 27.43
N GLU A 62 -8.58 -15.55 27.68
CA GLU A 62 -7.59 -15.15 28.68
C GLU A 62 -6.62 -14.10 28.15
N LEU A 63 -6.65 -13.80 26.84
CA LEU A 63 -5.80 -12.75 26.27
C LEU A 63 -6.30 -11.35 26.67
N PRO A 64 -5.39 -10.47 27.11
CA PRO A 64 -5.75 -9.11 27.49
C PRO A 64 -6.20 -8.32 26.25
N GLY A 65 -7.01 -7.28 26.46
CA GLY A 65 -7.45 -6.42 25.37
C GLY A 65 -8.53 -5.42 25.81
N PRO A 66 -8.77 -4.37 25.01
CA PRO A 66 -9.83 -3.43 25.30
C PRO A 66 -11.20 -4.13 25.19
N GLY A 67 -12.08 -3.87 26.16
CA GLY A 67 -13.48 -4.30 26.06
C GLY A 67 -14.16 -3.67 24.82
N PRO A 68 -15.19 -4.31 24.23
CA PRO A 68 -15.82 -3.83 22.99
C PRO A 68 -16.30 -2.38 23.05
N LEU A 69 -16.92 -1.98 24.17
CA LEU A 69 -17.40 -0.62 24.39
C LEU A 69 -16.26 0.39 24.51
N ARG A 70 -15.19 0.02 25.21
CA ARG A 70 -13.99 0.87 25.34
C ARG A 70 -13.35 1.09 23.98
N PHE A 71 -13.21 0.03 23.19
CA PHE A 71 -12.64 0.12 21.85
C PHE A 71 -13.50 1.01 20.95
N LEU A 72 -14.84 0.84 20.96
CA LEU A 72 -15.75 1.68 20.20
C LEU A 72 -15.66 3.17 20.61
N PHE A 73 -15.57 3.44 21.91
CA PHE A 73 -15.39 4.80 22.43
C PHE A 73 -14.05 5.41 21.98
N GLN A 74 -12.96 4.65 22.01
CA GLN A 74 -11.66 5.09 21.51
C GLN A 74 -11.73 5.41 20.02
N LEU A 75 -12.39 4.56 19.22
CA LEU A 75 -12.52 4.79 17.78
C LEU A 75 -13.32 6.04 17.45
N LEU A 76 -14.54 6.16 17.98
CA LEU A 76 -15.51 7.17 17.57
C LEU A 76 -15.36 8.48 18.35
N VAL A 77 -15.30 8.41 19.68
CA VAL A 77 -15.34 9.60 20.54
C VAL A 77 -13.95 10.22 20.69
N GLN A 78 -12.92 9.39 20.89
CA GLN A 78 -11.54 9.89 20.95
C GLN A 78 -10.91 10.09 19.56
N GLY A 79 -11.62 9.73 18.48
CA GLY A 79 -11.20 9.96 17.10
C GLY A 79 -9.99 9.12 16.66
N TYR A 80 -9.74 7.98 17.30
CA TYR A 80 -8.68 7.06 16.86
C TYR A 80 -9.00 6.33 15.56
N VAL A 81 -10.22 6.47 15.02
CA VAL A 81 -10.59 5.89 13.71
C VAL A 81 -9.68 6.32 12.56
N LEU A 82 -9.16 7.55 12.57
CA LEU A 82 -8.19 8.05 11.58
C LEU A 82 -6.72 7.86 12.01
N ARG A 83 -6.51 7.36 13.24
CA ARG A 83 -5.21 7.25 13.90
C ARG A 83 -5.02 5.88 14.55
N LEU A 84 -5.49 4.83 13.87
CA LEU A 84 -5.46 3.45 14.35
C LEU A 84 -4.05 2.98 14.71
N HIS A 85 -3.05 3.39 13.94
CA HIS A 85 -1.63 3.12 14.22
C HIS A 85 -1.20 3.63 15.61
N LYS A 86 -1.70 4.80 16.05
CA LYS A 86 -1.42 5.32 17.41
C LYS A 86 -2.12 4.49 18.47
N LEU A 87 -3.35 4.06 18.20
CA LEU A 87 -4.10 3.19 19.10
C LEU A 87 -3.41 1.83 19.28
N GLN A 88 -2.80 1.27 18.22
CA GLN A 88 -2.00 0.05 18.33
C GLN A 88 -0.77 0.24 19.23
N VAL A 89 -0.09 1.39 19.15
CA VAL A 89 1.04 1.71 20.05
C VAL A 89 0.60 1.81 21.51
N LEU A 90 -0.55 2.46 21.77
CA LEU A 90 -1.12 2.56 23.12
C LEU A 90 -1.54 1.18 23.66
N ASN A 91 -2.24 0.39 22.85
CA ASN A 91 -2.65 -0.96 23.23
C ASN A 91 -1.46 -1.87 23.48
N LYS A 92 -0.39 -1.76 22.70
CA LYS A 92 0.87 -2.48 22.96
C LYS A 92 1.46 -2.10 24.32
N ALA A 93 1.46 -0.81 24.66
CA ALA A 93 2.00 -0.34 25.93
C ALA A 93 1.15 -0.82 27.12
N GLU A 94 -0.16 -0.93 26.95
CA GLU A 94 -1.10 -1.33 28.01
C GLU A 94 -1.22 -2.84 28.18
N TYR A 95 -1.37 -3.60 27.09
CA TYR A 95 -1.67 -5.04 27.11
C TYR A 95 -0.46 -5.93 26.76
N GLY A 96 0.65 -5.33 26.34
CA GLY A 96 1.87 -6.04 26.00
C GLY A 96 1.96 -6.47 24.52
N PRO A 97 2.82 -7.47 24.20
CA PRO A 97 3.16 -7.82 22.82
C PRO A 97 2.08 -8.58 22.05
N MET A 98 1.02 -9.04 22.73
CA MET A 98 -0.11 -9.77 22.15
C MET A 98 -1.39 -9.38 22.88
N TRP A 99 -2.42 -8.97 22.15
CA TRP A 99 -3.73 -8.62 22.72
C TRP A 99 -4.88 -8.89 21.76
N VAL A 100 -6.09 -9.04 22.28
CA VAL A 100 -7.31 -9.26 21.50
C VAL A 100 -8.06 -7.95 21.34
N THR A 101 -8.52 -7.67 20.12
CA THR A 101 -9.45 -6.57 19.82
C THR A 101 -10.68 -7.14 19.14
N ARG A 102 -11.87 -6.75 19.61
CA ARG A 102 -13.15 -7.18 19.02
C ARG A 102 -13.79 -6.01 18.29
N VAL A 103 -14.06 -6.19 17.00
CA VAL A 103 -14.65 -5.17 16.12
C VAL A 103 -15.89 -5.74 15.46
N GLY A 104 -17.07 -5.31 15.92
CA GLY A 104 -18.32 -5.93 15.49
C GLY A 104 -18.30 -7.44 15.75
N PRO A 105 -18.61 -8.28 14.75
CA PRO A 105 -18.57 -9.74 14.89
C PRO A 105 -17.15 -10.33 14.79
N GLN A 106 -16.15 -9.55 14.36
CA GLN A 106 -14.79 -10.04 14.11
C GLN A 106 -13.91 -9.91 15.36
N THR A 107 -13.11 -10.95 15.62
CA THR A 107 -12.12 -10.97 16.69
C THR A 107 -10.73 -10.99 16.07
N HIS A 108 -9.89 -10.02 16.43
CA HIS A 108 -8.52 -9.90 15.94
C HIS A 108 -7.52 -10.11 17.06
N VAL A 109 -6.60 -11.05 16.86
CA VAL A 109 -5.40 -11.18 17.70
C VAL A 109 -4.31 -10.29 17.11
N ASN A 110 -3.88 -9.30 17.89
CA ASN A 110 -2.90 -8.32 17.47
C ASN A 110 -1.52 -8.75 17.99
N LEU A 111 -0.51 -8.72 17.12
CA LEU A 111 0.86 -9.13 17.43
C LEU A 111 1.81 -7.95 17.21
N ALA A 112 2.56 -7.60 18.25
CA ALA A 112 3.53 -6.50 18.21
C ALA A 112 4.95 -6.94 18.58
N SER A 113 5.27 -8.21 18.31
CA SER A 113 6.57 -8.85 18.58
C SER A 113 7.04 -9.63 17.36
N ALA A 114 8.28 -9.40 16.94
CA ALA A 114 8.88 -10.07 15.79
C ALA A 114 8.97 -11.61 15.96
N PRO A 115 9.41 -12.16 17.11
CA PRO A 115 9.37 -13.60 17.35
C PRO A 115 7.97 -14.23 17.26
N LEU A 116 6.93 -13.51 17.69
CA LEU A 116 5.55 -14.00 17.58
C LEU A 116 5.11 -14.02 16.12
N LEU A 117 5.35 -12.93 15.39
CA LEU A 117 5.04 -12.85 13.97
C LEU A 117 5.76 -13.93 13.17
N GLU A 118 7.04 -14.18 13.45
CA GLU A 118 7.84 -15.25 12.84
C GLU A 118 7.20 -16.63 13.03
N ARG A 119 6.70 -16.93 14.24
CA ARG A 119 6.01 -18.21 14.50
C ARG A 119 4.75 -18.36 13.67
N VAL A 120 3.93 -17.31 13.57
CA VAL A 120 2.71 -17.36 12.77
C VAL A 120 3.04 -17.48 11.28
N MET A 121 4.01 -16.72 10.79
CA MET A 121 4.46 -16.79 9.39
C MET A 121 5.03 -18.16 9.02
N ARG A 122 5.68 -18.88 9.96
CA ARG A 122 6.14 -20.26 9.73
C ARG A 122 5.02 -21.29 9.67
N GLN A 123 3.87 -20.99 10.27
CA GLN A 123 2.68 -21.86 10.28
C GLN A 123 1.74 -21.55 9.10
N GLU A 124 2.07 -20.53 8.29
CA GLU A 124 1.29 -20.15 7.12
C GLU A 124 1.19 -21.32 6.12
N GLY A 125 -0.04 -21.67 5.75
CA GLY A 125 -0.31 -22.74 4.80
C GLY A 125 -0.02 -22.32 3.34
N LYS A 126 -0.22 -23.26 2.41
CA LYS A 126 -0.03 -23.01 0.96
C LYS A 126 -0.91 -21.87 0.41
N TYR A 127 -2.09 -21.69 0.98
CA TYR A 127 -3.06 -20.69 0.56
C TYR A 127 -3.35 -19.74 1.73
N PRO A 128 -2.50 -18.73 1.97
CA PRO A 128 -2.72 -17.77 3.05
C PRO A 128 -4.01 -16.97 2.85
N VAL A 129 -4.68 -16.68 3.96
CA VAL A 129 -5.88 -15.83 4.02
C VAL A 129 -5.54 -14.64 4.91
N ARG A 130 -5.80 -13.41 4.44
CA ARG A 130 -5.41 -12.16 5.14
C ARG A 130 -6.55 -11.48 5.87
N ASN A 131 -7.73 -11.48 5.26
CA ASN A 131 -9.03 -11.04 5.75
C ASN A 131 -10.00 -11.23 4.57
N ASP A 132 -11.29 -11.46 4.80
CA ASP A 132 -12.27 -11.78 3.75
C ASP A 132 -12.44 -10.63 2.71
N MET A 133 -11.95 -9.41 3.01
CA MET A 133 -12.05 -8.25 2.10
C MET A 133 -13.48 -8.05 1.59
N GLU A 134 -14.49 -8.40 2.41
CA GLU A 134 -15.91 -8.43 2.04
C GLU A 134 -16.37 -7.12 1.39
N LEU A 135 -15.87 -5.99 1.88
CA LEU A 135 -16.24 -4.66 1.38
C LEU A 135 -15.80 -4.41 -0.08
N TRP A 136 -14.71 -5.06 -0.50
CA TRP A 136 -14.24 -4.98 -1.88
C TRP A 136 -15.00 -6.00 -2.72
N LYS A 137 -15.18 -7.24 -2.23
CA LYS A 137 -15.98 -8.28 -2.90
C LYS A 137 -17.42 -7.82 -3.18
N GLU A 138 -18.06 -7.15 -2.22
CA GLU A 138 -19.44 -6.64 -2.36
C GLU A 138 -19.61 -5.68 -3.55
N HIS A 139 -18.60 -4.86 -3.85
CA HIS A 139 -18.63 -4.02 -5.06
C HIS A 139 -18.56 -4.86 -6.34
N ARG A 140 -17.70 -5.89 -6.36
CA ARG A 140 -17.48 -6.76 -7.52
C ARG A 140 -18.73 -7.57 -7.82
N ASP A 141 -19.36 -8.11 -6.78
CA ASP A 141 -20.60 -8.88 -6.88
C ASP A 141 -21.75 -8.05 -7.45
N GLN A 142 -21.90 -6.81 -6.96
CA GLN A 142 -22.95 -5.90 -7.43
C GLN A 142 -22.77 -5.47 -8.89
N GLN A 143 -21.53 -5.47 -9.39
CA GLN A 143 -21.20 -5.03 -10.75
C GLN A 143 -20.93 -6.21 -11.71
N GLY A 144 -20.97 -7.46 -11.23
CA GLY A 144 -20.59 -8.64 -12.01
C GLY A 144 -19.13 -8.59 -12.49
N LEU A 145 -18.23 -8.04 -11.68
CA LEU A 145 -16.80 -7.90 -12.01
C LEU A 145 -16.00 -9.08 -11.45
N ALA A 146 -14.94 -9.45 -12.17
CA ALA A 146 -13.99 -10.44 -11.70
C ALA A 146 -13.25 -9.98 -10.43
N TYR A 147 -12.86 -10.96 -9.62
CA TYR A 147 -11.99 -10.71 -8.47
C TYR A 147 -10.52 -10.65 -8.91
N GLY A 148 -9.73 -9.89 -8.16
CA GLY A 148 -8.28 -9.80 -8.34
C GLY A 148 -7.52 -10.46 -7.19
N PRO A 149 -6.18 -10.34 -7.15
CA PRO A 149 -5.34 -10.97 -6.14
C PRO A 149 -5.59 -10.52 -4.71
N PHE A 150 -6.22 -9.36 -4.50
CA PHE A 150 -6.58 -8.89 -3.16
C PHE A 150 -7.96 -9.39 -2.70
N THR A 151 -8.83 -9.75 -3.63
CA THR A 151 -10.22 -10.17 -3.38
C THR A 151 -10.47 -11.66 -3.61
N THR A 152 -9.43 -12.42 -3.98
CA THR A 152 -9.47 -13.88 -4.14
C THR A 152 -8.74 -14.59 -3.01
N GLU A 153 -9.17 -15.83 -2.73
CA GLU A 153 -8.58 -16.70 -1.70
C GLU A 153 -8.36 -18.12 -2.25
N GLY A 154 -7.67 -18.94 -1.46
CA GLY A 154 -7.53 -20.36 -1.75
C GLY A 154 -6.75 -20.67 -3.02
N HIS A 155 -7.21 -21.71 -3.74
CA HIS A 155 -6.54 -22.19 -4.95
C HIS A 155 -6.59 -21.17 -6.10
N HIS A 156 -7.70 -20.46 -6.27
CA HIS A 156 -7.85 -19.49 -7.35
C HIS A 156 -6.90 -18.30 -7.16
N TRP A 157 -6.78 -17.79 -5.93
CA TRP A 157 -5.75 -16.81 -5.58
C TRP A 157 -4.35 -17.28 -5.94
N TYR A 158 -4.02 -18.55 -5.63
CA TYR A 158 -2.70 -19.11 -5.92
C TYR A 158 -2.42 -19.15 -7.43
N GLN A 159 -3.41 -19.52 -8.25
CA GLN A 159 -3.27 -19.52 -9.72
C GLN A 159 -3.03 -18.11 -10.25
N LEU A 160 -3.85 -17.14 -9.84
CA LEU A 160 -3.68 -15.72 -10.22
C LEU A 160 -2.30 -15.21 -9.80
N ARG A 161 -1.93 -15.42 -8.54
CA ARG A 161 -0.64 -14.98 -7.99
C ARG A 161 0.53 -15.64 -8.71
N HIS A 162 0.43 -16.93 -9.03
CA HIS A 162 1.46 -17.65 -9.77
C HIS A 162 1.69 -17.08 -11.16
N ALA A 163 0.62 -16.74 -11.89
CA ALA A 163 0.69 -16.12 -13.22
C ALA A 163 1.31 -14.71 -13.15
N LEU A 164 0.78 -13.84 -12.28
CA LEU A 164 1.22 -12.44 -12.17
C LEU A 164 2.68 -12.32 -11.69
N ASN A 165 3.10 -13.18 -10.76
CA ASN A 165 4.46 -13.16 -10.20
C ASN A 165 5.55 -13.47 -11.23
N GLN A 166 5.22 -14.17 -12.32
CA GLN A 166 6.22 -14.57 -13.32
C GLN A 166 6.97 -13.37 -13.86
N ARG A 167 6.29 -12.23 -14.12
CA ARG A 167 6.95 -11.04 -14.67
C ARG A 167 7.14 -9.91 -13.66
N MET A 168 6.31 -9.81 -12.62
CA MET A 168 6.42 -8.70 -11.66
C MET A 168 7.47 -8.92 -10.57
N LEU A 169 7.67 -10.16 -10.08
CA LEU A 169 8.49 -10.41 -8.89
C LEU A 169 9.80 -11.15 -9.16
N LYS A 170 9.96 -11.76 -10.34
CA LYS A 170 11.24 -12.36 -10.72
C LYS A 170 12.24 -11.25 -11.03
N PRO A 171 13.41 -11.19 -10.36
CA PRO A 171 14.37 -10.11 -10.56
C PRO A 171 14.81 -9.92 -12.02
N SER A 172 14.99 -11.02 -12.75
CA SER A 172 15.37 -10.99 -14.18
C SER A 172 14.31 -10.34 -15.06
N GLU A 173 13.03 -10.53 -14.72
CA GLU A 173 11.90 -9.99 -15.47
C GLU A 173 11.62 -8.55 -15.04
N ALA A 174 11.68 -8.26 -13.74
CA ALA A 174 11.52 -6.92 -13.20
C ALA A 174 12.57 -5.94 -13.75
N ALA A 175 13.80 -6.41 -13.98
CA ALA A 175 14.86 -5.61 -14.58
C ALA A 175 14.54 -5.12 -16.01
N LEU A 176 13.67 -5.82 -16.74
CA LEU A 176 13.26 -5.41 -18.08
C LEU A 176 12.44 -4.12 -18.07
N TYR A 177 11.77 -3.80 -16.95
CA TYR A 177 11.02 -2.55 -16.79
C TYR A 177 11.91 -1.35 -16.45
N ALA A 178 13.22 -1.53 -16.25
CA ALA A 178 14.11 -0.42 -15.88
C ALA A 178 14.13 0.69 -16.95
N GLY A 179 14.15 0.33 -18.24
CA GLY A 179 14.09 1.31 -19.33
C GLY A 179 12.80 2.13 -19.31
N VAL A 180 11.66 1.43 -19.24
CA VAL A 180 10.31 2.00 -19.11
C VAL A 180 10.22 2.97 -17.93
N VAL A 181 10.74 2.60 -16.76
CA VAL A 181 10.73 3.46 -15.57
C VAL A 181 11.67 4.66 -15.73
N ASN A 182 12.85 4.49 -16.33
CA ASN A 182 13.80 5.58 -16.57
C ASN A 182 13.20 6.65 -17.48
N GLU A 183 12.47 6.27 -18.53
CA GLU A 183 11.77 7.24 -19.40
C GLU A 183 10.75 8.08 -18.61
N VAL A 184 9.98 7.45 -17.72
CA VAL A 184 9.02 8.16 -16.86
C VAL A 184 9.74 9.05 -15.85
N ILE A 185 10.93 8.65 -15.36
CA ILE A 185 11.76 9.48 -14.50
C ILE A 185 12.26 10.71 -15.27
N ASP A 186 12.72 10.57 -16.51
CA ASP A 186 13.21 11.69 -17.33
C ASP A 186 12.09 12.72 -17.58
N ASP A 187 10.87 12.24 -17.89
CA ASP A 187 9.70 13.10 -18.04
C ASP A 187 9.28 13.75 -16.72
N PHE A 188 9.40 13.03 -15.61
CA PHE A 188 9.14 13.56 -14.29
C PHE A 188 10.12 14.67 -13.90
N MET A 189 11.42 14.47 -14.17
CA MET A 189 12.45 15.49 -13.95
C MET A 189 12.20 16.73 -14.82
N THR A 190 11.80 16.53 -16.07
CA THR A 190 11.42 17.63 -16.98
C THR A 190 10.21 18.41 -16.44
N HIS A 191 9.19 17.70 -15.94
CA HIS A 191 8.02 18.31 -15.32
C HIS A 191 8.38 19.10 -14.05
N LEU A 192 9.24 18.56 -13.18
CA LEU A 192 9.71 19.26 -11.98
C LEU A 192 10.53 20.51 -12.31
N ASN A 193 11.44 20.44 -13.28
CA ASN A 193 12.23 21.59 -13.73
C ASN A 193 11.33 22.72 -14.25
N ARG A 194 10.25 22.38 -14.96
CA ARG A 194 9.25 23.36 -15.39
C ARG A 194 8.53 24.00 -14.20
N LEU A 195 8.11 23.21 -13.21
CA LEU A 195 7.44 23.74 -12.02
C LEU A 195 8.36 24.67 -11.20
N LEU A 196 9.65 24.36 -11.14
CA LEU A 196 10.65 25.25 -10.53
C LEU A 196 10.77 26.56 -11.30
N ALA A 197 10.83 26.51 -12.64
CA ALA A 197 10.90 27.71 -13.47
C ALA A 197 9.64 28.60 -13.37
N GLU A 198 8.47 28.01 -13.12
CA GLU A 198 7.20 28.72 -12.89
C GLU A 198 7.04 29.23 -11.44
N SER A 199 7.89 28.75 -10.52
CA SER A 199 7.82 29.12 -9.10
C SER A 199 8.36 30.52 -8.88
N ALA A 200 7.64 31.33 -8.10
CA ALA A 200 8.04 32.70 -7.79
C ALA A 200 9.38 32.79 -7.05
N SER A 201 9.78 31.74 -6.33
CA SER A 201 11.08 31.65 -5.64
C SER A 201 12.14 30.90 -6.43
N GLY A 202 11.79 30.17 -7.50
CA GLY A 202 12.71 29.32 -8.27
C GLY A 202 13.22 28.06 -7.55
N ASP A 203 13.03 27.97 -6.22
CA ASP A 203 13.72 26.99 -5.37
C ASP A 203 12.80 25.91 -4.78
N GLN A 204 11.49 26.00 -4.99
CA GLN A 204 10.53 25.09 -4.38
C GLN A 204 9.40 24.68 -5.32
N VAL A 205 9.13 23.37 -5.34
CA VAL A 205 7.91 22.77 -5.90
C VAL A 205 6.91 22.53 -4.76
N SER A 206 5.72 23.10 -4.88
CA SER A 206 4.62 22.85 -3.95
C SER A 206 4.01 21.46 -4.18
N ASP A 207 3.60 20.78 -3.11
CA ASP A 207 2.87 19.51 -3.17
C ASP A 207 3.58 18.39 -3.96
N MET A 208 4.82 18.09 -3.56
CA MET A 208 5.58 16.96 -4.11
C MET A 208 4.84 15.62 -4.01
N ALA A 209 3.98 15.42 -3.00
CA ALA A 209 3.20 14.18 -2.85
C ALA A 209 2.27 13.96 -4.03
N HIS A 210 1.59 15.01 -4.47
CA HIS A 210 0.72 14.97 -5.64
C HIS A 210 1.50 14.65 -6.93
N HIS A 211 2.70 15.20 -7.08
CA HIS A 211 3.57 14.91 -8.23
C HIS A 211 4.10 13.48 -8.22
N PHE A 212 4.50 12.94 -7.07
CA PHE A 212 4.87 11.53 -6.94
C PHE A 212 3.70 10.57 -7.23
N TYR A 213 2.47 10.97 -6.90
CA TYR A 213 1.28 10.20 -7.26
C TYR A 213 1.12 10.08 -8.78
N TYR A 214 1.29 11.17 -9.53
CA TYR A 214 1.23 11.13 -11.00
C TYR A 214 2.39 10.36 -11.62
N PHE A 215 3.60 10.51 -11.08
CA PHE A 215 4.74 9.70 -11.49
C PHE A 215 4.46 8.19 -11.29
N ALA A 216 3.98 7.81 -10.11
CA ALA A 216 3.66 6.42 -9.80
C ALA A 216 2.56 5.87 -10.72
N LEU A 217 1.53 6.68 -10.99
CA LEU A 217 0.43 6.34 -11.89
C LEU A 217 0.90 6.17 -13.34
N GLU A 218 1.74 7.07 -13.84
CA GLU A 218 2.33 6.96 -15.17
C GLU A 218 3.22 5.70 -15.27
N ALA A 219 4.08 5.45 -14.27
CA ALA A 219 4.98 4.31 -14.25
C ALA A 219 4.23 2.97 -14.22
N ILE A 220 3.24 2.81 -13.33
CA ILE A 220 2.49 1.56 -13.23
C ILE A 220 1.61 1.33 -14.47
N CYS A 221 1.00 2.38 -15.03
CA CYS A 221 0.25 2.24 -16.28
C CYS A 221 1.15 1.86 -17.44
N TYR A 222 2.36 2.42 -17.50
CA TYR A 222 3.32 2.05 -18.54
C TYR A 222 3.79 0.60 -18.38
N ILE A 223 4.05 0.12 -17.16
CA ILE A 223 4.42 -1.27 -16.91
C ILE A 223 3.27 -2.25 -17.24
N LEU A 224 2.05 -1.96 -16.78
CA LEU A 224 0.92 -2.89 -16.89
C LEU A 224 0.33 -2.92 -18.31
N PHE A 225 0.17 -1.74 -18.94
CA PHE A 225 -0.56 -1.58 -20.20
C PHE A 225 0.32 -1.17 -21.37
N GLU A 226 1.63 -0.94 -21.15
CA GLU A 226 2.55 -0.39 -22.15
C GLU A 226 2.09 0.95 -22.73
N LYS A 227 1.33 1.70 -21.93
CA LYS A 227 0.70 2.93 -22.38
C LYS A 227 1.09 4.10 -21.49
N ARG A 228 1.61 5.13 -22.15
CA ARG A 228 1.76 6.47 -21.58
C ARG A 228 0.38 7.12 -21.50
N ILE A 229 -0.03 7.51 -20.30
CA ILE A 229 -1.35 8.10 -20.03
C ILE A 229 -1.28 9.62 -19.85
N GLY A 230 -0.08 10.20 -19.90
CA GLY A 230 0.14 11.65 -19.96
C GLY A 230 -0.14 12.36 -18.64
N CYS A 231 0.05 11.71 -17.49
CA CYS A 231 -0.13 12.35 -16.17
C CYS A 231 0.84 13.50 -15.91
N LEU A 232 2.00 13.47 -16.59
CA LEU A 232 3.09 14.43 -16.45
C LEU A 232 3.04 15.55 -17.50
N GLU A 233 2.11 15.46 -18.46
CA GLU A 233 1.94 16.43 -19.55
C GLU A 233 0.97 17.55 -19.15
N ARG A 234 0.91 18.63 -19.96
CA ARG A 234 -0.12 19.67 -19.83
C ARG A 234 -0.86 19.84 -21.17
N PRO A 235 -2.21 19.77 -21.19
CA PRO A 235 -3.10 19.50 -20.06
C PRO A 235 -3.11 18.03 -19.63
N ILE A 236 -3.30 17.76 -18.32
CA ILE A 236 -3.51 16.39 -17.82
C ILE A 236 -4.85 15.87 -18.36
N PRO A 237 -4.92 14.65 -18.91
CA PRO A 237 -6.17 14.07 -19.38
C PRO A 237 -7.25 14.01 -18.29
N GLN A 238 -8.49 14.36 -18.65
CA GLN A 238 -9.61 14.40 -17.70
C GLN A 238 -9.88 13.04 -17.05
N ASP A 239 -9.69 11.95 -17.79
CA ASP A 239 -9.87 10.59 -17.27
C ASP A 239 -8.90 10.28 -16.12
N THR A 240 -7.64 10.72 -16.24
CA THR A 240 -6.62 10.58 -15.21
C THR A 240 -6.99 11.38 -13.96
N VAL A 241 -7.43 12.62 -14.12
CA VAL A 241 -7.89 13.47 -13.01
C VAL A 241 -9.10 12.83 -12.32
N ALA A 242 -10.05 12.30 -13.09
CA ALA A 242 -11.20 11.58 -12.56
C ALA A 242 -10.79 10.33 -11.78
N PHE A 243 -9.83 9.55 -12.30
CA PHE A 243 -9.27 8.37 -11.64
C PHE A 243 -8.65 8.73 -10.28
N VAL A 244 -7.73 9.71 -10.25
CA VAL A 244 -7.05 10.16 -9.01
C VAL A 244 -8.06 10.58 -7.96
N ARG A 245 -9.04 11.39 -8.34
CA ARG A 245 -10.12 11.84 -7.45
C ARG A 245 -10.95 10.67 -6.94
N SER A 246 -11.26 9.69 -7.78
CA SER A 246 -12.05 8.52 -7.43
C SER A 246 -11.33 7.58 -6.47
N VAL A 247 -10.01 7.42 -6.60
CA VAL A 247 -9.18 6.71 -5.61
C VAL A 247 -9.25 7.39 -4.23
N GLY A 248 -9.08 8.72 -4.18
CA GLY A 248 -9.21 9.48 -2.93
C GLY A 248 -10.60 9.39 -2.31
N LEU A 249 -11.66 9.43 -3.13
CA LEU A 249 -13.04 9.23 -2.68
C LEU A 249 -13.27 7.81 -2.14
N MET A 250 -12.76 6.80 -2.84
CA MET A 250 -12.88 5.40 -2.43
C MET A 250 -12.24 5.19 -1.05
N PHE A 251 -11.00 5.63 -0.85
CA PHE A 251 -10.33 5.52 0.45
C PHE A 251 -11.03 6.34 1.53
N ARG A 252 -11.34 7.61 1.29
CA ARG A 252 -11.99 8.43 2.33
C ARG A 252 -13.32 7.83 2.79
N ASN A 253 -14.11 7.26 1.87
CA ASN A 253 -15.39 6.66 2.23
C ASN A 253 -15.25 5.24 2.80
N SER A 254 -14.17 4.49 2.53
CA SER A 254 -14.01 3.13 3.04
C SER A 254 -13.88 3.07 4.57
N VAL A 255 -13.40 4.14 5.21
CA VAL A 255 -13.45 4.28 6.69
C VAL A 255 -14.90 4.16 7.18
N TYR A 256 -15.82 4.93 6.58
CA TYR A 256 -17.23 4.90 6.98
C TYR A 256 -17.88 3.57 6.64
N VAL A 257 -17.57 2.98 5.49
CA VAL A 257 -18.08 1.66 5.10
C VAL A 257 -17.64 0.56 6.07
N THR A 258 -16.43 0.67 6.62
CA THR A 258 -15.86 -0.31 7.54
C THR A 258 -16.47 -0.21 8.94
N PHE A 259 -16.63 1.01 9.46
CA PHE A 259 -17.04 1.20 10.86
C PHE A 259 -18.53 1.47 11.06
N LEU A 260 -19.26 1.95 10.05
CA LEU A 260 -20.69 2.19 10.18
C LEU A 260 -21.51 0.92 9.87
N PRO A 261 -22.58 0.66 10.64
CA PRO A 261 -23.46 -0.48 10.36
C PRO A 261 -24.09 -0.44 8.97
N LYS A 262 -24.35 -1.61 8.37
CA LYS A 262 -24.90 -1.73 7.00
C LYS A 262 -26.23 -0.98 6.79
N TRP A 263 -27.07 -0.85 7.83
CA TRP A 263 -28.34 -0.09 7.74
C TRP A 263 -28.14 1.40 7.44
N THR A 264 -26.98 1.97 7.74
CA THR A 264 -26.68 3.39 7.45
C THR A 264 -26.41 3.66 5.97
N ARG A 265 -26.16 2.60 5.17
CA ARG A 265 -25.78 2.71 3.75
C ARG A 265 -26.90 3.25 2.87
N SER A 266 -28.17 3.02 3.24
CA SER A 266 -29.33 3.55 2.51
C SER A 266 -29.64 5.01 2.86
N LEU A 267 -29.22 5.46 4.04
CA LEU A 267 -29.53 6.80 4.56
C LEU A 267 -28.45 7.83 4.24
N LEU A 268 -27.18 7.41 4.26
CA LEU A 268 -26.05 8.32 4.10
C LEU A 268 -25.38 8.16 2.72
N PRO A 269 -24.85 9.26 2.13
CA PRO A 269 -24.28 9.23 0.79
C PRO A 269 -22.92 8.52 0.70
N PHE A 270 -22.32 8.10 1.82
CA PHE A 270 -20.96 7.52 1.83
C PHE A 270 -20.89 6.23 1.01
N TRP A 271 -21.94 5.39 1.06
CA TRP A 271 -21.95 4.12 0.34
C TRP A 271 -21.99 4.33 -1.17
N LYS A 272 -22.87 5.21 -1.64
CA LYS A 272 -22.93 5.60 -3.05
C LYS A 272 -21.59 6.18 -3.52
N ARG A 273 -21.00 7.11 -2.76
CA ARG A 273 -19.69 7.71 -3.09
C ARG A 273 -18.54 6.69 -3.12
N TYR A 274 -18.60 5.68 -2.27
CA TYR A 274 -17.64 4.58 -2.26
C TYR A 274 -17.77 3.72 -3.53
N LEU A 275 -19.00 3.33 -3.90
CA LEU A 275 -19.26 2.58 -5.13
C LEU A 275 -18.91 3.39 -6.39
N ASP A 276 -19.25 4.67 -6.45
CA ASP A 276 -18.92 5.55 -7.59
C ASP A 276 -17.39 5.67 -7.78
N GLY A 277 -16.65 5.72 -6.67
CA GLY A 277 -15.19 5.70 -6.69
C GLY A 277 -14.64 4.41 -7.31
N TRP A 278 -15.14 3.26 -6.87
CA TRP A 278 -14.77 1.97 -7.43
C TRP A 278 -15.17 1.79 -8.90
N ASN A 279 -16.36 2.21 -9.27
CA ASN A 279 -16.85 2.15 -10.66
C ASN A 279 -15.92 2.91 -11.60
N THR A 280 -15.46 4.10 -11.19
CA THR A 280 -14.52 4.90 -11.99
C THR A 280 -13.15 4.22 -12.11
N ILE A 281 -12.65 3.62 -11.03
CA ILE A 281 -11.36 2.90 -11.01
C ILE A 281 -11.40 1.72 -11.98
N PHE A 282 -12.46 0.90 -11.91
CA PHE A 282 -12.62 -0.25 -12.79
C PHE A 282 -12.89 0.16 -14.24
N SER A 283 -13.67 1.22 -14.48
CA SER A 283 -13.89 1.71 -15.85
C SER A 283 -12.60 2.24 -16.48
N PHE A 284 -11.75 2.90 -15.70
CA PHE A 284 -10.45 3.38 -16.17
C PHE A 284 -9.53 2.20 -16.54
N GLY A 285 -9.39 1.20 -15.65
CA GLY A 285 -8.61 0.01 -15.94
C GLY A 285 -9.15 -0.78 -17.14
N LYS A 286 -10.48 -0.96 -17.22
CA LYS A 286 -11.14 -1.61 -18.37
C LYS A 286 -10.81 -0.90 -19.68
N LYS A 287 -10.89 0.43 -19.71
CA LYS A 287 -10.57 1.20 -20.92
C LYS A 287 -9.15 0.92 -21.41
N LEU A 288 -8.16 0.92 -20.50
CA LEU A 288 -6.76 0.64 -20.85
C LEU A 288 -6.56 -0.81 -21.35
N ILE A 289 -7.27 -1.77 -20.76
CA ILE A 289 -7.25 -3.18 -21.21
C ILE A 289 -7.86 -3.31 -22.60
N ASP A 290 -9.05 -2.74 -22.82
CA ASP A 290 -9.78 -2.79 -24.08
C ASP A 290 -8.98 -2.13 -25.23
N GLU A 291 -8.33 -1.00 -24.95
CA GLU A 291 -7.45 -0.32 -25.91
C GLU A 291 -6.24 -1.19 -26.27
N LYS A 292 -5.60 -1.83 -25.28
CA LYS A 292 -4.45 -2.69 -25.53
C LYS A 292 -4.83 -3.97 -26.28
N LEU A 293 -5.98 -4.56 -25.97
CA LEU A 293 -6.52 -5.71 -26.69
C LEU A 293 -6.73 -5.40 -28.17
N LYS A 294 -7.33 -4.23 -28.49
CA LYS A 294 -7.52 -3.78 -29.87
C LYS A 294 -6.19 -3.55 -30.59
N GLU A 295 -5.19 -2.99 -29.92
CA GLU A 295 -3.86 -2.79 -30.48
C GLU A 295 -3.21 -4.12 -30.86
N VAL A 296 -3.26 -5.11 -29.95
CA VAL A 296 -2.73 -6.46 -30.18
C VAL A 296 -3.45 -7.15 -31.33
N GLU A 297 -4.79 -7.08 -31.39
CA GLU A 297 -5.58 -7.65 -32.48
C GLU A 297 -5.22 -7.02 -33.84
N THR A 298 -5.05 -5.70 -33.88
CA THR A 298 -4.65 -4.98 -35.10
C THR A 298 -3.25 -5.39 -35.55
N GLN A 299 -2.31 -5.56 -34.62
CA GLN A 299 -0.93 -6.00 -34.91
C GLN A 299 -0.90 -7.44 -35.46
N LEU A 300 -1.70 -8.35 -34.88
CA LEU A 300 -1.83 -9.72 -35.36
C LEU A 300 -2.40 -9.79 -36.79
N GLN A 301 -3.38 -8.91 -37.10
CA GLN A 301 -3.96 -8.82 -38.45
C GLN A 301 -2.98 -8.25 -39.48
N THR A 302 -2.05 -7.39 -39.08
CA THR A 302 -1.13 -6.69 -40.01
C THR A 302 0.24 -7.31 -40.18
N ARG A 303 0.82 -7.97 -39.15
CA ARG A 303 2.19 -8.52 -39.19
C ARG A 303 2.29 -10.05 -39.10
N GLY A 304 1.18 -10.75 -38.93
CA GLY A 304 1.18 -12.20 -38.73
C GLY A 304 1.73 -12.62 -37.35
N PRO A 305 1.51 -13.87 -36.92
CA PRO A 305 1.75 -14.32 -35.55
C PRO A 305 3.23 -14.42 -35.13
N ASP A 306 4.17 -14.51 -36.07
CA ASP A 306 5.58 -14.81 -35.78
C ASP A 306 6.48 -13.57 -35.53
N GLU A 307 5.98 -12.35 -35.82
CA GLU A 307 6.74 -11.09 -35.66
C GLU A 307 6.28 -10.23 -34.47
N VAL A 308 5.26 -10.67 -33.71
CA VAL A 308 4.79 -9.94 -32.53
C VAL A 308 5.75 -10.15 -31.37
N HIS A 309 6.71 -9.23 -31.23
CA HIS A 309 7.55 -9.17 -30.03
C HIS A 309 6.68 -9.16 -28.77
N ILE A 310 6.98 -10.08 -27.84
CA ILE A 310 6.34 -10.18 -26.52
C ILE A 310 6.77 -8.95 -25.70
N SER A 311 6.19 -7.79 -25.98
CA SER A 311 6.63 -6.54 -25.38
C SER A 311 6.00 -6.33 -23.99
N GLY A 312 4.71 -6.67 -23.81
CA GLY A 312 3.96 -6.18 -22.64
C GLY A 312 3.64 -7.18 -21.54
N TYR A 313 3.42 -6.65 -20.33
CA TYR A 313 2.90 -7.42 -19.20
C TYR A 313 1.50 -8.00 -19.50
N LEU A 314 0.55 -7.15 -19.92
CA LEU A 314 -0.79 -7.60 -20.30
C LEU A 314 -0.76 -8.52 -21.54
N HIS A 315 0.04 -8.20 -22.56
CA HIS A 315 0.20 -9.06 -23.74
C HIS A 315 0.72 -10.46 -23.36
N PHE A 316 1.71 -10.54 -22.47
CA PHE A 316 2.22 -11.82 -21.98
C PHE A 316 1.15 -12.64 -21.26
N LEU A 317 0.38 -12.01 -20.37
CA LEU A 317 -0.64 -12.69 -19.58
C LEU A 317 -1.75 -13.29 -20.46
N LEU A 318 -2.16 -12.56 -21.50
CA LEU A 318 -3.20 -12.99 -22.44
C LEU A 318 -2.68 -14.02 -23.44
N THR A 319 -1.55 -13.77 -24.09
CA THR A 319 -1.03 -14.62 -25.17
C THR A 319 -0.56 -15.98 -24.66
N LYS A 320 -0.05 -16.06 -23.42
CA LYS A 320 0.32 -17.34 -22.80
C LYS A 320 -0.87 -18.10 -22.19
N GLY A 321 -2.09 -17.55 -22.26
CA GLY A 321 -3.29 -18.17 -21.68
C GLY A 321 -3.19 -18.39 -20.17
N GLN A 322 -2.30 -17.66 -19.48
CA GLN A 322 -2.08 -17.81 -18.05
C GLN A 322 -3.15 -17.08 -17.22
N LEU A 323 -3.86 -16.15 -17.84
CA LEU A 323 -4.93 -15.38 -17.24
C LEU A 323 -6.08 -15.22 -18.24
N SER A 324 -7.31 -15.50 -17.82
CA SER A 324 -8.47 -15.21 -18.67
C SER A 324 -8.65 -13.69 -18.80
N THR A 325 -9.27 -13.22 -19.90
CA THR A 325 -9.60 -11.79 -20.05
C THR A 325 -10.46 -11.30 -18.88
N HIS A 326 -11.37 -12.15 -18.39
CA HIS A 326 -12.18 -11.86 -17.22
C HIS A 326 -11.30 -11.63 -15.96
N ASP A 327 -10.36 -12.52 -15.67
CA ASP A 327 -9.48 -12.39 -14.50
C ASP A 327 -8.50 -11.22 -14.63
N ALA A 328 -8.07 -10.87 -15.84
CA ALA A 328 -7.27 -9.68 -16.12
C ALA A 328 -8.03 -8.39 -15.77
N MET A 329 -9.33 -8.36 -16.06
CA MET A 329 -10.22 -7.24 -15.76
C MET A 329 -10.48 -7.05 -14.27
N GLY A 330 -10.33 -8.09 -13.46
CA GLY A 330 -10.32 -8.01 -11.99
C GLY A 330 -8.95 -7.64 -11.42
N SER A 331 -7.90 -8.26 -11.96
CA SER A 331 -6.55 -8.19 -11.40
C SER A 331 -5.83 -6.87 -11.67
N LEU A 332 -5.92 -6.34 -12.89
CA LEU A 332 -5.15 -5.16 -13.29
C LEU A 332 -5.63 -3.86 -12.65
N PRO A 333 -6.94 -3.60 -12.48
CA PRO A 333 -7.40 -2.44 -11.71
C PRO A 333 -6.94 -2.48 -10.25
N GLU A 334 -6.87 -3.67 -9.63
CA GLU A 334 -6.35 -3.81 -8.27
C GLU A 334 -4.83 -3.56 -8.19
N LEU A 335 -4.07 -4.05 -9.16
CA LEU A 335 -2.62 -3.77 -9.26
C LEU A 335 -2.34 -2.29 -9.53
N LEU A 336 -3.12 -1.66 -10.41
CA LEU A 336 -3.07 -0.23 -10.69
C LEU A 336 -3.32 0.57 -9.41
N LEU A 337 -4.40 0.27 -8.68
CA LEU A 337 -4.70 0.94 -7.41
C LEU A 337 -3.55 0.80 -6.40
N ALA A 338 -3.01 -0.41 -6.26
CA ALA A 338 -1.93 -0.69 -5.31
C ALA A 338 -0.62 0.04 -5.66
N GLY A 339 -0.27 0.11 -6.95
CA GLY A 339 0.97 0.74 -7.40
C GLY A 339 1.02 2.26 -7.18
N VAL A 340 -0.14 2.92 -7.21
CA VAL A 340 -0.19 4.39 -7.12
C VAL A 340 -0.10 4.87 -5.67
N ASP A 341 -0.88 4.27 -4.77
CA ASP A 341 -1.01 4.76 -3.40
C ASP A 341 0.22 4.42 -2.53
N THR A 342 0.87 3.28 -2.79
CA THR A 342 2.06 2.84 -2.02
C THR A 342 3.32 3.64 -2.34
N VAL A 343 3.50 4.07 -3.60
CA VAL A 343 4.67 4.85 -4.02
C VAL A 343 4.59 6.30 -3.53
N ARG A 344 3.38 6.89 -3.48
CA ARG A 344 3.16 8.23 -2.90
C ARG A 344 3.76 8.34 -1.50
N GLU A 345 3.58 7.31 -0.66
CA GLU A 345 4.04 7.34 0.73
C GLU A 345 5.52 7.01 0.90
N GLY A 346 6.05 6.09 0.08
CA GLY A 346 7.49 5.79 0.06
C GLY A 346 8.34 7.02 -0.24
N GLY A 347 7.84 7.93 -1.08
CA GLY A 347 8.49 9.19 -1.45
C GLY A 347 8.43 10.30 -0.37
N GLN A 348 7.54 10.18 0.62
CA GLN A 348 7.43 11.13 1.73
C GLN A 348 7.58 10.42 3.08
N ARG A 349 8.83 10.23 3.53
CA ARG A 349 9.11 10.19 4.99
C ARG A 349 9.23 11.63 5.51
N GLY A 350 8.12 12.35 5.49
CA GLY A 350 8.02 13.72 6.01
C GLY A 350 6.64 13.93 6.66
N ASP A 351 6.68 14.37 7.91
CA ASP A 351 5.60 14.46 8.91
C ASP A 351 4.41 15.36 8.51
N GLN A 352 3.63 14.96 7.51
CA GLN A 352 2.32 15.55 7.23
C GLN A 352 1.24 14.52 7.54
N GLY A 353 0.42 14.83 8.55
CA GLY A 353 -0.58 13.97 9.17
C GLY A 353 -1.79 13.57 8.31
N LEU A 354 -1.56 13.18 7.05
CA LEU A 354 -2.51 12.39 6.28
C LEU A 354 -2.57 10.97 6.86
N PRO A 355 -3.76 10.38 6.99
CA PRO A 355 -3.89 9.01 7.46
C PRO A 355 -3.13 8.09 6.49
N ALA A 356 -2.29 7.20 7.02
CA ALA A 356 -1.75 6.06 6.27
C ALA A 356 -2.90 5.36 5.53
N PRO A 357 -2.67 4.74 4.37
CA PRO A 357 -3.75 4.25 3.56
C PRO A 357 -4.45 3.16 4.32
N ILE A 358 -5.75 3.06 4.09
CA ILE A 358 -6.61 2.13 4.82
C ILE A 358 -6.15 0.68 4.60
N LEU A 359 -5.46 0.40 3.49
CA LEU A 359 -4.74 -0.85 3.25
C LEU A 359 -3.66 -1.19 4.31
N ASN A 360 -2.94 -0.19 4.83
CA ASN A 360 -2.01 -0.36 5.95
C ASN A 360 -2.70 -0.26 7.33
N GLN A 361 -3.99 0.12 7.36
CA GLN A 361 -4.79 0.17 8.58
C GLN A 361 -5.62 -1.11 8.81
N PHE A 362 -5.77 -1.95 7.80
CA PHE A 362 -6.34 -3.29 7.99
C PHE A 362 -5.27 -4.21 8.58
N PRO A 363 -5.51 -4.78 9.78
CA PRO A 363 -4.59 -5.76 10.34
C PRO A 363 -4.50 -6.95 9.39
N ILE A 364 -3.27 -7.41 9.12
CA ILE A 364 -3.04 -8.73 8.54
C ILE A 364 -3.61 -9.72 9.56
N THR A 365 -4.79 -10.25 9.26
CA THR A 365 -5.45 -11.25 10.10
C THR A 365 -5.01 -12.59 9.55
N LEU A 366 -4.06 -13.22 10.23
CA LEU A 366 -3.67 -14.60 9.93
C LEU A 366 -4.72 -15.48 10.62
N THR A 367 -5.61 -16.09 9.84
CA THR A 367 -6.59 -17.08 10.32
C THR A 367 -5.97 -18.45 10.45
#